data_AF-A0AAD5P700-F1
#
_entry.id   AF-A0AAD5P700-F1
#
_cell.length_a   1.000
_cell.length_b   1.000
_cell.length_c   1.000
_cell.angle_alpha   90.00
_cell.angle_beta   90.00
_cell.angle_gamma   90.00
#
_symmetry.space_group_name_H-M   'P 1'
#
loop_
_entity.id
_entity.type
_entity.pdbx_description
1 polymer ?
#
loop_
_entity_poly.entity_id
_entity_poly.type
_entity_poly.pdbx_seq_one_letter_code
_entity_poly.pdbx_strand_id
1 'polypeptide(L)' 'LTSKSWSRFWNLDTRYQARNFWFHILHHKLSYRRVLHKLLPYEYPSPLCPICSLSIEDEDHFIYRCLRK' A
#
# COMPACT_ATOMS: atom_id res chain seq x y z
N LEU A 1 -19.53 3.75 1.99
CA LEU A 1 -19.28 5.21 2.04
C LEU A 1 -20.23 5.91 1.07
N THR A 2 -20.79 7.06 1.44
CA THR A 2 -21.68 7.83 0.54
C THR A 2 -20.84 8.77 -0.35
N SER A 3 -21.41 9.21 -1.47
CA SER A 3 -20.76 10.20 -2.36
C SER A 3 -20.34 11.49 -1.63
N LYS A 4 -21.16 11.97 -0.68
CA LYS A 4 -20.84 13.14 0.16
C LYS A 4 -19.63 12.91 1.05
N SER A 5 -19.50 11.72 1.65
CA SER A 5 -18.34 11.37 2.48
C SER A 5 -17.06 11.32 1.66
N TRP A 6 -17.10 10.75 0.44
CA TRP A 6 -15.97 10.72 -0.47
C TRP A 6 -15.55 12.13 -0.93
N SER A 7 -16.52 12.98 -1.28
CA SER A 7 -16.24 14.37 -1.66
C SER A 7 -15.54 15.12 -0.55
N ARG A 8 -15.99 14.96 0.70
CA ARG A 8 -15.34 15.58 1.87
C ARG A 8 -13.93 15.04 2.08
N PHE A 9 -13.73 13.74 1.94
CA PHE A 9 -12.44 13.08 2.08
C PHE A 9 -11.40 13.62 1.08
N TRP A 10 -11.75 13.72 -0.20
CA TRP A 10 -10.85 14.23 -1.24
C TRP A 10 -10.55 15.72 -1.13
N ASN A 11 -11.44 16.48 -0.48
CA ASN A 11 -11.26 17.91 -0.20
C ASN A 11 -10.45 18.19 1.07
N LEU A 12 -10.06 17.17 1.86
CA LEU A 12 -9.18 17.39 2.99
C LEU A 12 -7.83 17.90 2.50
N ASP A 13 -7.28 18.91 3.19
CA ASP A 13 -5.91 19.37 2.97
C ASP A 13 -4.94 18.27 3.40
N THR A 14 -4.58 17.45 2.43
CA THR A 14 -3.78 16.25 2.59
C THR A 14 -2.65 16.37 1.59
N ARG A 15 -1.45 15.99 2.02
CA ARG A 15 -0.30 15.97 1.13
C ARG A 15 -0.62 15.10 -0.08
N TYR A 16 -0.15 15.52 -1.25
CA TYR A 16 -0.31 14.78 -2.51
C TYR A 16 0.05 13.30 -2.37
N GLN A 17 1.13 13.00 -1.64
CA GLN A 17 1.57 11.63 -1.34
C GLN A 17 0.48 10.79 -0.64
N ALA A 18 -0.24 11.37 0.32
CA ALA A 18 -1.32 10.68 1.03
C ALA A 18 -2.52 10.44 0.11
N ARG A 19 -2.88 11.39 -0.75
CA ARG A 19 -3.95 11.21 -1.75
C ARG A 19 -3.63 10.11 -2.75
N ASN A 20 -2.40 10.07 -3.26
CA ASN A 20 -1.94 8.98 -4.13
C ASN A 20 -2.00 7.63 -3.41
N PHE A 21 -1.53 7.57 -2.16
CA PHE A 21 -1.60 6.36 -1.36
C PHE A 21 -3.04 5.84 -1.22
N TRP A 22 -4.00 6.72 -0.88
CA TRP A 22 -5.41 6.36 -0.81
C TRP A 22 -6.01 5.95 -2.15
N PHE A 23 -5.64 6.64 -3.24
CA PHE A 23 -6.07 6.25 -4.59
C PHE A 23 -5.60 4.84 -4.93
N HIS A 24 -4.32 4.52 -4.66
CA HIS A 24 -3.79 3.18 -4.89
C HIS A 24 -4.44 2.12 -4.00
N ILE A 25 -4.76 2.42 -2.74
CA ILE A 25 -5.53 1.51 -1.86
C ILE A 25 -6.89 1.21 -2.49
N LEU A 26 -7.64 2.24 -2.86
CA LEU A 26 -9.02 2.08 -3.34
C LEU A 26 -9.13 1.30 -4.63
N HIS A 27 -8.08 1.33 -5.44
CA HIS A 27 -7.99 0.57 -6.69
C HIS A 27 -7.23 -0.76 -6.55
N HIS A 28 -6.79 -1.15 -5.34
CA HIS A 28 -5.95 -2.32 -5.10
C HIS A 28 -4.67 -2.33 -5.97
N LYS A 29 -4.07 -1.15 -6.15
CA LYS A 29 -2.86 -0.90 -6.96
C LYS A 29 -1.66 -0.50 -6.11
N LEU A 30 -1.59 -0.97 -4.87
CA LEU A 30 -0.42 -0.74 -4.03
C LEU A 30 0.75 -1.62 -4.49
N SER A 31 1.92 -1.00 -4.56
CA SER A 31 3.19 -1.64 -4.93
C SER A 31 3.88 -2.25 -3.70
N TYR A 32 3.22 -3.21 -3.05
CA TYR A 32 3.81 -3.97 -1.93
C TYR A 32 4.72 -5.11 -2.43
N ARG A 33 5.60 -5.63 -1.57
CA ARG A 33 6.71 -6.51 -1.98
C ARG A 33 6.25 -7.74 -2.77
N ARG A 34 5.16 -8.41 -2.37
CA ARG A 34 4.66 -9.57 -3.13
C ARG A 34 4.28 -9.23 -4.57
N VAL A 35 3.67 -8.06 -4.82
CA VAL A 35 3.34 -7.60 -6.19
C VAL A 35 4.61 -7.28 -6.96
N LEU A 36 5.55 -6.58 -6.34
CA LEU A 36 6.82 -6.21 -6.99
C LEU A 36 7.66 -7.44 -7.33
N HIS A 37 7.76 -8.41 -6.43
CA HIS A 37 8.42 -9.69 -6.69
C HIS A 37 7.78 -10.44 -7.88
N LYS A 38 6.46 -10.39 -8.01
CA LYS A 38 5.74 -11.02 -9.12
C LYS A 38 6.00 -10.32 -10.46
N LEU A 39 6.06 -8.99 -10.47
CA LEU A 39 6.21 -8.21 -11.71
C LEU A 39 7.67 -8.07 -12.15
N LEU A 40 8.59 -7.93 -11.19
CA LEU A 40 10.00 -7.64 -11.39
C LEU A 40 10.86 -8.56 -10.49
N PRO A 41 10.85 -9.88 -10.70
CA PRO A 41 11.51 -10.84 -9.79
C PRO A 41 13.03 -10.65 -9.70
N TYR A 42 13.67 -10.08 -10.72
CA TYR A 42 15.11 -9.81 -10.70
C TYR A 42 15.47 -8.64 -9.77
N GLU A 43 14.69 -7.54 -9.82
CA GLU A 43 14.90 -6.39 -8.93
C GLU A 43 14.39 -6.64 -7.51
N TYR A 44 13.34 -7.45 -7.39
CA TYR A 44 12.70 -7.80 -6.14
C TYR A 44 12.77 -9.31 -5.91
N PRO A 45 13.94 -9.86 -5.51
CA PRO A 45 14.14 -11.32 -5.46
C PRO A 45 13.34 -12.04 -4.37
N SER A 46 12.80 -11.30 -3.40
CA SER A 46 12.02 -11.87 -2.29
C SER A 46 10.70 -11.12 -2.10
N PRO A 47 9.59 -11.84 -1.84
CA PRO A 47 8.29 -11.25 -1.53
C PRO A 47 8.13 -10.87 -0.05
N LEU A 48 9.15 -11.07 0.78
CA LEU A 48 9.11 -10.77 2.21
C LEU A 48 9.12 -9.27 2.49
N CYS A 49 8.45 -8.84 3.56
CA CYS A 49 8.44 -7.44 3.97
C CYS A 49 9.87 -6.92 4.18
N PRO A 50 10.25 -5.78 3.58
CA PRO A 50 11.59 -5.22 3.73
C PRO A 50 11.88 -4.72 5.14
N ILE A 51 10.84 -4.52 5.98
CA ILE A 51 10.98 -4.03 7.34
C ILE A 51 11.21 -5.19 8.31
N CYS A 52 10.32 -6.19 8.31
CA CYS A 52 10.41 -7.29 9.27
C CYS A 52 11.18 -8.50 8.76
N SER A 53 11.18 -8.74 7.44
CA SER A 53 11.74 -9.94 6.79
C SER A 53 11.18 -11.27 7.30
N LEU A 54 10.05 -11.26 8.02
CA LEU A 54 9.45 -12.45 8.65
C LEU A 54 8.25 -13.00 7.88
N SER A 55 7.50 -12.14 7.22
CA SER A 55 6.29 -12.52 6.49
C SER A 55 6.28 -11.95 5.08
N ILE A 56 5.57 -12.62 4.19
CA ILE A 56 5.26 -12.11 2.86
C ILE A 56 4.50 -10.80 3.03
N GLU A 57 4.92 -9.77 2.29
CA GLU A 57 4.22 -8.48 2.33
C GLU A 57 3.05 -8.47 1.37
N ASP A 58 1.85 -8.53 1.92
CA ASP A 58 0.59 -8.27 1.25
C ASP A 58 0.05 -6.86 1.58
N GLU A 59 -1.14 -6.52 1.10
CA GLU A 59 -1.74 -5.19 1.30
C GLU A 59 -1.92 -4.87 2.79
N ASP A 60 -2.40 -5.80 3.60
CA ASP A 60 -2.61 -5.61 5.04
C ASP A 60 -1.29 -5.42 5.77
N HIS A 61 -0.27 -6.25 5.49
CA HIS A 61 1.07 -6.10 6.06
C HIS A 61 1.72 -4.78 5.66
N PHE A 62 1.55 -4.40 4.39
CA PHE A 62 2.03 -3.14 3.83
C PHE A 62 1.29 -1.91 4.35
N ILE A 63 0.06 -2.02 4.87
CA ILE A 63 -0.63 -0.87 5.47
C ILE A 63 -0.40 -0.85 6.99
N TYR A 64 -0.76 -1.90 7.72
CA TYR A 64 -0.84 -1.85 9.19
C TYR A 64 -0.41 -3.11 9.96
N ARG A 65 -0.25 -4.29 9.34
CA ARG A 65 0.08 -5.54 10.07
C ARG A 65 1.57 -5.78 10.33
N CYS A 66 2.47 -4.93 9.83
CA CYS A 66 3.88 -5.04 10.14
C CYS A 66 4.16 -4.54 11.57
N LEU A 67 4.48 -5.46 12.49
CA LEU A 67 4.76 -5.12 13.91
C LEU A 67 6.08 -4.37 14.13
N ARG A 68 6.89 -4.18 13.08
CA ARG A 68 8.20 -3.50 13.15
C ARG A 68 8.23 -2.18 12.37
N LYS A 69 7.06 -1.67 11.96
CA LYS A 69 6.92 -0.39 11.26
C LYS A 69 7.11 0.80 12.17
#